data_AF-A0AAE0DF78-F1
#
_entry.id   AF-A0AAE0DF78-F1
#
_cell.length_a   1.000
_cell.length_b   1.000
_cell.length_c   1.000
_cell.angle_alpha   90.00
_cell.angle_beta   90.00
_cell.angle_gamma   90.00
#
_symmetry.space_group_name_H-M   'P 1'
#
loop_
_entity.id
_entity.type
_entity.pdbx_description
1 polymer ?
#
loop_
_entity_poly.entity_id
_entity_poly.type
_entity_poly.pdbx_seq_one_letter_code
_entity_poly.pdbx_strand_id
1 'polypeptide(L)'
;MGDLGAAARHLETLRPRDGREDEVLMGRLALFYTNLGDVDAARRCLGSSSSSNATLAPFLSMAEGRYSDAVDEWRALPQSDLVTQNLAVCLFYTGRVDETLGLLDGLVEKGRSFHALTFNLATVYELCSEKGRERKGELVERVRRAIEEHGGGERGSGDFKL
;
A
#
# COMPACT_ATOMS: atom_id res chain seq x y z
N MET A 1 -16.32 5.04 -11.27
CA MET A 1 -15.49 3.82 -11.32
C MET A 1 -15.49 3.32 -12.75
N GLY A 2 -14.33 3.23 -13.39
CA GLY A 2 -14.23 2.82 -14.80
C GLY A 2 -14.56 1.34 -15.01
N ASP A 3 -14.77 0.94 -16.27
CA ASP A 3 -14.97 -0.45 -16.66
C ASP A 3 -13.65 -1.24 -16.51
N LEU A 4 -13.45 -1.81 -15.32
CA LEU A 4 -12.26 -2.61 -15.01
C LEU A 4 -12.18 -3.87 -15.88
N GLY A 5 -13.30 -4.44 -16.31
CA GLY A 5 -13.32 -5.58 -17.21
C GLY A 5 -12.83 -5.22 -18.62
N ALA A 6 -13.12 -4.01 -19.10
CA ALA A 6 -12.52 -3.50 -20.33
C ALA A 6 -11.02 -3.23 -20.19
N ALA A 7 -10.57 -2.70 -19.04
CA ALA A 7 -9.15 -2.47 -18.78
C ALA A 7 -8.34 -3.79 -18.77
N ALA A 8 -8.88 -4.84 -18.15
CA ALA A 8 -8.28 -6.19 -18.14
C ALA A 8 -8.08 -6.71 -19.57
N ARG A 9 -9.15 -6.72 -20.37
CA ARG A 9 -9.12 -7.18 -21.76
C ARG A 9 -8.17 -6.36 -22.62
N HIS A 10 -8.11 -5.04 -22.39
CA HIS A 10 -7.19 -4.18 -23.11
C HIS A 10 -5.73 -4.49 -22.76
N LEU A 11 -5.40 -4.64 -21.47
CA LEU A 11 -4.05 -5.03 -21.04
C LEU A 11 -3.66 -6.42 -21.56
N GLU A 12 -4.59 -7.36 -21.61
CA GLU A 12 -4.37 -8.69 -22.23
C GLU A 12 -4.05 -8.58 -23.72
N THR A 13 -4.69 -7.65 -24.46
CA THR A 13 -4.40 -7.43 -25.88
C THR A 13 -3.00 -6.84 -26.14
N LEU A 14 -2.37 -6.24 -25.12
CA LEU A 14 -1.01 -5.70 -25.20
C LEU A 14 0.07 -6.77 -24.98
N ARG A 15 -0.31 -8.02 -24.65
CA ARG A 15 0.67 -9.11 -24.49
C ARG A 15 1.40 -9.34 -25.81
N PRO A 16 2.76 -9.33 -25.80
CA PRO A 16 3.54 -9.63 -27.00
C PRO A 16 3.17 -11.01 -27.56
N ARG A 17 2.79 -11.07 -28.84
CA ARG A 17 2.50 -12.35 -29.52
C ARG A 17 3.76 -13.21 -29.72
N ASP A 18 4.93 -12.59 -29.58
CA ASP A 18 6.25 -13.13 -29.83
C ASP A 18 6.75 -14.09 -28.73
N GLY A 19 5.98 -14.29 -27.64
CA GLY A 19 6.38 -15.14 -26.51
C GLY A 19 7.49 -14.56 -25.62
N ARG A 20 7.92 -13.31 -25.85
CA ARG A 20 8.79 -12.59 -24.92
C ARG A 20 7.97 -12.11 -23.73
N GLU A 21 8.33 -12.55 -22.54
CA GLU A 21 7.73 -12.07 -21.29
C GLU A 21 8.09 -10.60 -21.09
N ASP A 22 7.12 -9.71 -21.24
CA ASP A 22 7.24 -8.32 -20.84
C ASP A 22 7.00 -8.25 -19.32
N GLU A 23 8.09 -8.30 -18.54
CA GLU A 23 8.04 -8.26 -17.08
C GLU A 23 7.27 -7.05 -16.54
N VAL A 24 7.32 -5.91 -17.24
CA VAL A 24 6.64 -4.67 -16.81
C VAL A 24 5.14 -4.80 -17.04
N LEU A 25 4.71 -5.29 -18.21
CA LEU A 25 3.31 -5.57 -18.49
C LEU A 25 2.75 -6.62 -17.53
N MET A 26 3.51 -7.66 -17.24
CA MET A 26 3.10 -8.73 -16.32
C MET A 26 3.00 -8.25 -14.88
N GLY A 27 3.92 -7.40 -14.41
CA GLY A 27 3.80 -6.74 -13.11
C GLY A 27 2.58 -5.82 -13.02
N ARG A 28 2.24 -5.09 -14.09
CA ARG A 28 1.02 -4.26 -14.14
C ARG A 28 -0.26 -5.08 -14.13
N LEU A 29 -0.30 -6.18 -14.90
CA LEU A 29 -1.42 -7.13 -14.88
C LEU A 29 -1.57 -7.76 -13.49
N ALA A 30 -0.48 -8.16 -12.85
CA ALA A 30 -0.51 -8.70 -11.49
C ALA A 30 -1.11 -7.71 -10.50
N LEU A 31 -0.62 -6.47 -10.45
CA LEU A 31 -1.20 -5.41 -9.61
C LEU A 31 -2.68 -5.16 -9.90
N PHE A 32 -3.06 -5.18 -11.17
CA PHE A 32 -4.42 -4.96 -11.60
C PHE A 32 -5.37 -6.07 -11.09
N TYR A 33 -4.99 -7.33 -11.27
CA TYR A 33 -5.77 -8.46 -10.75
C TYR A 33 -5.79 -8.51 -9.22
N THR A 34 -4.70 -8.13 -8.54
CA THR A 34 -4.69 -7.98 -7.08
C THR A 34 -5.73 -6.95 -6.61
N ASN A 35 -5.83 -5.80 -7.29
CA ASN A 35 -6.84 -4.78 -6.98
C ASN A 35 -8.28 -5.26 -7.25
N LEU A 36 -8.47 -6.21 -8.16
CA LEU A 36 -9.76 -6.85 -8.43
C LEU A 36 -10.09 -7.98 -7.45
N GLY A 37 -9.13 -8.40 -6.62
CA GLY A 37 -9.26 -9.59 -5.78
C GLY A 37 -9.10 -10.91 -6.54
N ASP A 38 -8.74 -10.89 -7.83
CA ASP A 38 -8.42 -12.10 -8.59
C ASP A 38 -6.96 -12.49 -8.37
N VAL A 39 -6.70 -13.05 -7.18
CA VAL A 39 -5.35 -13.43 -6.75
C VAL A 39 -4.76 -14.53 -7.66
N ASP A 40 -5.59 -15.43 -8.18
CA ASP A 40 -5.14 -16.52 -9.07
C ASP A 40 -4.64 -15.99 -10.41
N ALA A 41 -5.34 -15.02 -11.01
CA ALA A 41 -4.85 -14.33 -12.19
C ALA A 41 -3.59 -13.51 -11.89
N ALA A 42 -3.53 -12.85 -10.73
CA ALA A 42 -2.35 -12.09 -10.32
C ALA A 42 -1.11 -12.98 -10.17
N ARG A 43 -1.23 -14.14 -9.52
CA ARG A 43 -0.15 -15.12 -9.34
C ARG A 43 0.36 -15.67 -10.67
N ARG A 44 -0.55 -15.96 -11.61
CA ARG A 44 -0.18 -16.40 -12.96
C ARG A 44 0.61 -15.34 -13.72
N CYS A 45 0.35 -14.06 -13.45
CA CYS A 45 1.10 -12.97 -14.07
C CYS A 45 2.52 -12.84 -13.49
N LEU A 46 2.72 -13.16 -12.22
CA LEU A 46 4.05 -13.08 -11.61
C LEU A 46 4.98 -14.22 -12.07
N GLY A 47 4.47 -15.42 -12.36
CA GLY A 47 5.34 -16.54 -12.73
C GLY A 47 6.37 -16.85 -11.62
N SER A 48 7.40 -17.66 -11.92
CA SER A 48 8.24 -18.25 -10.87
C SER A 48 9.51 -17.47 -10.49
N SER A 49 10.00 -16.49 -11.26
CA SER A 49 11.30 -15.85 -10.96
C SER A 49 11.53 -14.48 -11.63
N SER A 50 10.66 -13.49 -11.42
CA SER A 50 10.96 -12.10 -11.81
C SER A 50 11.31 -11.22 -10.61
N SER A 51 12.17 -10.21 -10.81
CA SER A 51 12.45 -9.19 -9.79
C SER A 51 11.20 -8.39 -9.40
N SER A 52 10.27 -8.21 -10.34
CA SER A 52 8.94 -7.64 -10.12
C SER A 52 8.09 -8.48 -9.15
N ASN A 53 8.33 -9.80 -9.07
CA ASN A 53 7.61 -10.67 -8.13
C ASN A 53 7.97 -10.35 -6.69
N ALA A 54 9.23 -10.03 -6.41
CA ALA A 54 9.67 -9.74 -5.04
C ALA A 54 8.93 -8.52 -4.47
N THR A 55 8.76 -7.47 -5.29
CA THR A 55 8.04 -6.25 -4.87
C THR A 55 6.53 -6.45 -4.76
N LEU A 56 5.96 -7.41 -5.51
CA LEU A 56 4.51 -7.65 -5.58
C LEU A 56 4.02 -8.78 -4.67
N ALA A 57 4.90 -9.66 -4.21
CA ALA A 57 4.57 -10.76 -3.31
C ALA A 57 3.87 -10.30 -2.01
N PRO A 58 4.35 -9.26 -1.28
CA PRO A 58 3.66 -8.79 -0.09
C PRO A 58 2.20 -8.38 -0.33
N PHE A 59 1.91 -7.78 -1.48
CA PHE A 59 0.55 -7.37 -1.83
C PHE A 59 -0.36 -8.58 -2.07
N LEU A 60 0.14 -9.67 -2.66
CA LEU A 60 -0.63 -10.90 -2.82
C LEU A 60 -0.90 -11.57 -1.47
N SER A 61 0.11 -11.67 -0.62
CA SER A 61 -0.05 -12.22 0.73
C SER A 61 -1.07 -11.42 1.54
N MET A 62 -1.05 -10.08 1.44
CA MET A 62 -2.09 -9.23 2.03
C MET A 62 -3.49 -9.48 1.44
N ALA A 63 -3.62 -9.61 0.12
CA ALA A 63 -4.91 -9.86 -0.54
C ALA A 63 -5.51 -11.23 -0.15
N GLU A 64 -4.65 -12.20 0.20
CA GLU A 64 -5.04 -13.53 0.66
C GLU A 64 -5.23 -13.59 2.19
N GLY A 65 -5.08 -12.48 2.91
CA GLY A 65 -5.17 -12.41 4.36
C GLY A 65 -3.99 -13.06 5.10
N ARG A 66 -2.92 -13.43 4.40
CA ARG A 66 -1.68 -13.97 4.97
C ARG A 66 -0.77 -12.83 5.45
N TYR A 67 -1.25 -12.10 6.45
CA TYR A 67 -0.53 -10.92 6.96
C TYR A 67 0.82 -11.26 7.60
N SER A 68 0.96 -12.43 8.24
CA SER A 68 2.24 -12.87 8.79
C SER A 68 3.31 -13.04 7.72
N ASP A 69 2.98 -13.72 6.62
CA ASP A 69 3.89 -13.88 5.47
C ASP A 69 4.24 -12.51 4.87
N ALA A 70 3.22 -11.65 4.69
CA ALA A 70 3.41 -10.30 4.16
C ALA A 70 4.38 -9.47 5.01
N VAL A 71 4.41 -9.65 6.33
CA VAL A 71 5.39 -8.96 7.20
C VAL A 71 6.81 -9.32 6.82
N ASP A 72 7.10 -10.60 6.64
CA ASP A 72 8.45 -11.06 6.32
C ASP A 72 8.84 -10.61 4.90
N GLU A 73 7.90 -10.68 3.96
CA GLU A 73 8.09 -10.19 2.59
C GLU A 73 8.34 -8.67 2.56
N TRP A 74 7.59 -7.86 3.31
CA TRP A 74 7.81 -6.42 3.41
C TRP A 74 9.16 -6.05 4.03
N ARG A 75 9.61 -6.80 5.03
CA ARG A 75 10.92 -6.58 5.68
C ARG A 75 12.10 -6.90 4.76
N ALA A 76 11.91 -7.81 3.81
CA ALA A 76 12.92 -8.15 2.82
C ALA A 76 13.11 -7.06 1.75
N LEU A 77 12.17 -6.13 1.60
CA LEU A 77 12.24 -5.05 0.62
C LEU A 77 13.02 -3.83 1.14
N PRO A 78 13.67 -3.06 0.24
CA PRO A 78 14.28 -1.78 0.59
C PRO A 78 13.28 -0.84 1.25
N GLN A 79 13.70 -0.21 2.35
CA GLN A 79 12.81 0.67 3.12
C GLN A 79 12.41 1.91 2.32
N SER A 80 11.10 2.15 2.26
CA SER A 80 10.47 3.34 1.68
C SER A 80 9.22 3.69 2.49
N ASP A 81 8.64 4.87 2.29
CA ASP A 81 7.43 5.28 3.01
C ASP A 81 6.26 4.31 2.73
N LEU A 82 6.13 3.82 1.49
CA LEU A 82 5.14 2.82 1.08
C LEU A 82 5.36 1.47 1.79
N VAL A 83 6.60 0.97 1.78
CA VAL A 83 6.97 -0.30 2.44
C VAL A 83 6.72 -0.19 3.94
N THR A 84 7.13 0.92 4.56
CA THR A 84 6.98 1.17 6.00
C THR A 84 5.51 1.15 6.40
N GLN A 85 4.66 1.82 5.64
CA GLN A 85 3.25 1.89 5.96
C GLN A 85 2.52 0.55 5.75
N ASN A 86 2.77 -0.14 4.63
CA ASN A 86 2.13 -1.44 4.39
C ASN A 86 2.62 -2.50 5.38
N LEU A 87 3.90 -2.45 5.77
CA LEU A 87 4.43 -3.24 6.88
C LEU A 87 3.64 -2.95 8.15
N ALA A 88 3.50 -1.68 8.54
CA ALA A 88 2.78 -1.29 9.75
C ALA A 88 1.32 -1.78 9.78
N VAL A 89 0.64 -1.78 8.63
CA VAL A 89 -0.70 -2.37 8.47
C VAL A 89 -0.66 -3.88 8.73
N CYS A 90 0.28 -4.62 8.14
CA CYS A 90 0.43 -6.05 8.40
C CYS A 90 0.78 -6.35 9.87
N LEU A 91 1.58 -5.49 10.51
CA LEU A 91 1.89 -5.59 11.94
C LEU A 91 0.63 -5.41 12.78
N PHE A 92 -0.24 -4.51 12.38
CA PHE A 92 -1.49 -4.25 13.07
C PHE A 92 -2.42 -5.46 13.00
N TYR A 93 -2.62 -6.03 11.80
CA TYR A 93 -3.42 -7.24 11.61
C TYR A 93 -2.84 -8.47 12.31
N THR A 94 -1.54 -8.47 12.63
CA THR A 94 -0.88 -9.55 13.40
C THR A 94 -0.76 -9.23 14.90
N GLY A 95 -1.40 -8.17 15.37
CA GLY A 95 -1.49 -7.83 16.80
C GLY A 95 -0.26 -7.11 17.39
N ARG A 96 0.69 -6.70 16.56
CA ARG A 96 1.94 -6.03 16.99
C ARG A 96 1.79 -4.51 17.06
N VAL A 97 0.88 -4.07 17.92
CA VAL A 97 0.42 -2.68 18.02
C VAL A 97 1.56 -1.69 18.30
N ASP A 98 2.46 -2.01 19.23
CA ASP A 98 3.56 -1.09 19.60
C ASP A 98 4.49 -0.80 18.42
N GLU A 99 4.78 -1.81 17.61
CA GLU A 99 5.63 -1.66 16.42
C GLU A 99 4.88 -0.94 15.29
N THR A 100 3.58 -1.21 15.10
CA THR A 100 2.72 -0.43 14.21
C THR A 100 2.80 1.06 14.54
N LEU A 101 2.61 1.41 15.81
CA LEU A 101 2.64 2.80 16.27
C LEU A 101 4.00 3.43 16.01
N GLY A 102 5.10 2.76 16.40
CA GLY A 102 6.45 3.27 16.17
C GLY A 102 6.74 3.57 14.69
N LEU A 103 6.30 2.71 13.77
CA LEU A 103 6.49 2.93 12.33
C LEU A 103 5.65 4.10 11.80
N LEU A 104 4.36 4.17 12.14
CA LEU A 104 3.47 5.22 11.63
C LEU A 104 3.79 6.58 12.25
N ASP A 105 4.06 6.65 13.56
CA ASP A 105 4.47 7.87 14.23
C ASP A 105 5.80 8.39 13.66
N GLY A 106 6.77 7.50 13.42
CA GLY A 106 8.04 7.87 12.82
C GLY A 106 7.91 8.42 11.39
N LEU A 107 6.91 7.99 10.61
CA LEU A 107 6.62 8.59 9.29
C LEU A 107 6.09 10.02 9.43
N VAL A 108 5.20 10.27 10.39
CA VAL A 108 4.66 11.61 10.65
C VAL A 108 5.75 12.55 11.18
N GLU A 109 6.63 12.07 12.05
CA GLU A 109 7.79 12.84 12.55
C GLU A 109 8.77 13.24 11.44
N LYS A 110 8.90 12.42 10.39
CA LYS A 110 9.66 12.74 9.17
C LYS A 110 8.93 13.72 8.23
N GLY A 111 7.79 14.28 8.65
CA GLY A 111 7.01 15.23 7.88
C GLY A 111 6.16 14.59 6.78
N ARG A 112 5.93 13.26 6.80
CA ARG A 112 5.02 12.60 5.83
C ARG A 112 3.57 12.78 6.26
N SER A 113 2.72 13.19 5.32
CA SER A 113 1.32 13.56 5.61
C SER A 113 0.36 13.23 4.47
N PHE A 114 0.40 11.99 3.99
CA PHE A 114 -0.55 11.49 2.98
C PHE A 114 -1.75 10.79 3.64
N HIS A 115 -2.91 10.80 2.98
CA HIS A 115 -4.22 10.46 3.56
C HIS A 115 -4.24 9.07 4.20
N ALA A 116 -3.67 8.07 3.54
CA ALA A 116 -3.63 6.70 4.06
C ALA A 116 -2.84 6.59 5.37
N LEU A 117 -1.75 7.35 5.55
CA LEU A 117 -0.96 7.34 6.79
C LEU A 117 -1.78 7.92 7.94
N THR A 118 -2.36 9.10 7.72
CA THR A 118 -3.19 9.77 8.72
C THR A 118 -4.38 8.92 9.11
N PHE A 119 -5.05 8.29 8.14
CA PHE A 119 -6.17 7.40 8.37
C PHE A 119 -5.76 6.17 9.18
N ASN A 120 -4.72 5.45 8.74
CA ASN A 120 -4.27 4.23 9.43
C ASN A 120 -3.85 4.53 10.88
N LEU A 121 -3.09 5.60 11.12
CA LEU A 121 -2.66 5.96 12.47
C LEU A 121 -3.84 6.39 13.35
N ALA A 122 -4.78 7.16 12.79
CA ALA A 122 -6.03 7.51 13.46
C ALA A 122 -6.84 6.25 13.86
N THR A 123 -6.94 5.26 12.98
CA THR A 123 -7.62 3.99 13.26
C THR A 123 -6.91 3.21 14.37
N VAL A 124 -5.58 3.12 14.35
CA VAL A 124 -4.82 2.42 15.41
C VAL A 124 -5.01 3.11 16.76
N TYR A 125 -5.00 4.45 16.82
CA TYR A 125 -5.28 5.18 18.06
C TYR A 125 -6.69 4.94 18.57
N GLU A 126 -7.70 4.84 17.70
CA GLU A 126 -9.07 4.53 18.12
C GLU A 126 -9.24 3.12 18.67
N LEU A 127 -8.57 2.14 18.06
CA LEU A 127 -8.75 0.74 18.42
C LEU A 127 -7.93 0.32 19.63
N CYS A 128 -6.80 0.98 19.89
CA CYS A 128 -5.81 0.49 20.86
C CYS A 128 -5.42 1.50 21.95
N SER A 129 -5.92 2.73 21.94
CA SER A 129 -5.58 3.72 22.98
C SER A 129 -6.81 4.14 23.77
N GLU A 130 -6.76 4.00 25.09
CA GLU A 130 -7.75 4.59 26.01
C GLU A 130 -7.79 6.14 25.88
N LYS A 131 -6.71 6.74 25.38
CA LYS A 131 -6.57 8.16 25.07
C LYS A 131 -6.73 8.47 23.57
N GLY A 132 -7.40 7.61 22.82
CA GLY A 132 -7.48 7.72 21.35
C GLY A 132 -7.97 9.09 20.86
N ARG A 133 -8.88 9.74 21.60
CA ARG A 133 -9.40 11.08 21.26
C ARG A 133 -8.36 12.20 21.45
N GLU A 134 -7.51 12.11 22.47
CA GLU A 134 -6.41 13.07 22.73
C GLU A 134 -5.32 12.93 21.66
N ARG A 135 -4.85 11.70 21.40
CA ARG A 135 -3.82 11.42 20.38
C ARG A 135 -4.26 11.78 18.96
N LYS A 136 -5.55 11.65 18.64
CA LYS A 136 -6.09 12.13 17.37
C LYS A 136 -6.00 13.65 17.23
N GLY A 137 -6.27 14.41 18.29
CA GLY A 137 -6.11 15.85 18.29
C GLY A 137 -4.65 16.26 18.03
N GLU A 138 -3.71 15.60 18.72
CA GLU A 138 -2.27 15.81 18.50
C GLU A 138 -1.82 15.44 17.09
N LEU A 139 -2.37 14.36 16.53
CA LEU A 139 -2.08 13.93 15.15
C LEU A 139 -2.51 14.99 14.12
N VAL A 140 -3.70 15.58 14.29
CA VAL A 140 -4.17 16.65 13.40
C VAL A 140 -3.18 17.82 13.39
N GLU A 141 -2.70 18.22 14.55
CA GLU A 141 -1.74 19.32 14.67
C GLU A 141 -0.38 18.96 14.04
N ARG A 142 0.11 17.73 14.27
CA ARG A 142 1.35 17.23 13.65
C ARG A 142 1.25 17.17 12.12
N VAL A 143 0.12 16.71 11.59
CA VAL A 143 -0.13 16.67 10.14
C VAL A 143 -0.22 18.07 9.55
N ARG A 144 -0.94 19.00 10.22
CA ARG A 144 -1.01 20.41 9.81
C ARG A 144 0.38 21.02 9.68
N ARG A 145 1.21 20.82 10.71
CA ARG A 145 2.60 21.28 10.72
C ARG A 145 3.44 20.68 9.59
N ALA A 146 3.30 19.38 9.35
CA ALA A 146 3.99 18.69 8.26
C ALA A 146 3.62 19.26 6.87
N ILE A 147 2.34 19.58 6.66
CA ILE A 147 1.85 20.20 5.41
C ILE A 147 2.43 21.61 5.25
N GLU A 148 2.45 22.41 6.31
CA GLU A 148 2.95 23.80 6.29
C GLU A 148 4.46 23.88 6.05
N GLU A 149 5.24 23.02 6.71
CA GLU A 149 6.71 23.04 6.64
C GLU A 149 7.26 22.44 5.33
N HIS A 150 6.58 21.43 4.77
CA HIS A 150 7.13 20.65 3.65
C HIS A 150 6.30 20.77 2.36
N GLY A 151 5.22 21.56 2.35
CA GLY A 151 4.27 21.61 1.23
C GLY A 151 3.64 20.24 0.91
N GLY A 152 3.68 19.31 1.88
CA GLY A 152 3.49 17.87 1.71
C GLY A 152 2.03 17.40 1.70
N GLY A 153 1.07 18.30 1.53
CA GLY A 153 -0.31 17.88 1.29
C GLY A 153 -0.40 17.13 -0.03
N GLU A 154 -1.02 15.96 -0.03
CA GLU A 154 -1.46 15.34 -1.28
C GLU A 154 -2.26 16.40 -2.06
N ARG A 155 -1.75 16.80 -3.24
CA ARG A 155 -2.57 17.51 -4.21
C ARG A 155 -3.70 16.55 -4.54
N GLY A 156 -4.86 16.76 -3.93
CA GLY A 156 -6.06 16.00 -4.23
C GLY A 156 -6.20 15.98 -5.76
N SER A 157 -6.32 14.79 -6.33
CA SER A 157 -6.65 14.59 -7.75
C SER A 157 -8.11 15.00 -7.97
N GLY A 158 -8.40 16.28 -7.71
CA GLY A 158 -9.72 16.89 -7.70
C GLY A 158 -10.00 17.78 -8.92
N ASP A 159 -9.03 17.92 -9.82
CA ASP A 159 -9.21 18.58 -11.12
C ASP A 159 -9.12 17.55 -12.25
N PHE A 160 -10.12 16.67 -12.33
CA PHE A 160 -10.50 16.06 -13.58
C PHE A 160 -11.99 16.30 -13.79
N LYS A 161 -12.33 17.54 -14.13
CA LYS A 161 -13.57 17.85 -14.85
C LYS A 161 -13.24 17.80 -16.34
N LEU A 162 -13.73 16.75 -17.00
CA LEU A 162 -14.17 16.79 -18.41
C LEU A 162 -15.61 16.31 -18.43
#